data_AF-M6C2G2-F1
#
_entry.id   AF-M6C2G2-F1
#
_cell.length_a   1.000
_cell.length_b   1.000
_cell.length_c   1.000
_cell.angle_alpha   90.00
_cell.angle_beta   90.00
_cell.angle_gamma   90.00
#
_symmetry.space_group_name_H-M   'P 1'
#
loop_
_entity.id
_entity.type
_entity.pdbx_description
1 polymer ?
#
loop_
_entity_poly.entity_id
_entity_poly.type
_entity_poly.pdbx_seq_one_letter_code
_entity_poly.pdbx_strand_id
1 'polypeptide(L)'
;MSISKRQSLIPLFRKKLLTVPLLFFIFVFSFDRLLSSRWVRPYTEAGAEYYFYEIKDKVLAALIKEESAAKKDKKILIFFGTSHMGEFSLDTIRKKRADLIVYNFSAPSAPFSYHNYNLEKILSAGIKPDYAILEFYPDSMTDFCNRYPLRYSYDLPYFLRYANEFSTNDWDTFLRSRVFRTTVFPPRFKEAMARIKDPSSKDTMLKIRDLLMSESDKFKGGIPNVLLTNTPPEKLEEESERYYSDVYRYIRISSVQRKFLFQFLETAEKNEVKVVLWSPLLYEGLEKRVKSAEFYPSWEKLRKQIISEFKNVYSLDMNDFRAEVKCRKYIDPHHLSGGCYPEPTAILIDRLDLQR
;
A
#
# COMPACT_ATOMS: atom_id res chain seq x y z
N MET A 1 19.31 -63.51 28.77
CA MET A 1 18.60 -62.79 29.85
C MET A 1 19.63 -61.85 30.49
N SER A 2 19.67 -60.58 30.14
CA SER A 2 18.91 -59.52 30.82
C SER A 2 18.69 -58.32 29.89
N ILE A 3 17.43 -57.94 29.74
CA ILE A 3 16.93 -56.70 29.15
C ILE A 3 16.68 -55.74 30.32
N SER A 4 17.11 -54.46 30.22
CA SER A 4 16.28 -53.27 30.54
C SER A 4 17.06 -52.01 30.98
N LYS A 5 16.93 -50.95 30.15
CA LYS A 5 16.67 -49.50 30.45
C LYS A 5 17.72 -48.73 31.28
N ARG A 6 18.17 -47.53 30.90
CA ARG A 6 17.42 -46.34 30.45
C ARG A 6 18.27 -45.45 29.53
N GLN A 7 17.65 -45.01 28.44
CA GLN A 7 17.99 -43.80 27.70
C GLN A 7 18.06 -42.59 28.66
N SER A 8 19.04 -41.72 28.50
CA SER A 8 18.87 -40.31 28.86
C SER A 8 19.77 -39.39 28.04
N LEU A 9 19.13 -38.77 27.05
CA LEU A 9 19.27 -37.37 26.64
C LEU A 9 20.64 -36.90 26.10
N ILE A 10 20.56 -36.43 24.85
CA ILE A 10 21.56 -35.80 24.01
C ILE A 10 22.56 -34.93 24.80
N PRO A 11 23.88 -35.04 24.55
CA PRO A 11 24.95 -34.36 25.30
C PRO A 11 25.02 -32.83 25.13
N LEU A 12 23.96 -32.19 24.61
CA LEU A 12 23.91 -30.75 24.31
C LEU A 12 23.97 -29.86 25.57
N PHE A 13 23.57 -30.39 26.74
CA PHE A 13 23.36 -29.60 27.95
C PHE A 13 24.56 -29.53 28.92
N ARG A 14 25.71 -30.15 28.59
CA ARG A 14 26.87 -30.19 29.51
C ARG A 14 27.83 -29.01 29.39
N LYS A 15 27.69 -28.13 28.39
CA LYS A 15 28.57 -26.95 28.22
C LYS A 15 27.78 -25.66 28.48
N LYS A 16 28.03 -25.03 29.65
CA LYS A 16 27.52 -23.68 30.02
C LYS A 16 27.70 -22.65 28.89
N LEU A 17 28.70 -22.84 28.03
CA LEU A 17 29.03 -22.02 26.87
C LEU A 17 27.91 -21.94 25.81
N LEU A 18 27.07 -22.96 25.68
CA LEU A 18 25.92 -22.96 24.76
C LEU A 18 24.59 -22.72 25.48
N THR A 19 24.50 -23.10 26.76
CA THR A 19 23.27 -22.93 27.55
C THR A 19 22.94 -21.46 27.77
N VAL A 20 23.91 -20.60 28.09
CA VAL A 20 23.66 -19.17 28.35
C VAL A 20 23.19 -18.42 27.09
N PRO A 21 23.87 -18.51 25.93
CA PRO A 21 23.38 -17.88 24.70
C PRO A 21 22.02 -18.42 24.25
N LEU A 22 21.78 -19.73 24.42
CA LEU A 22 20.49 -20.34 24.09
C LEU A 22 19.36 -19.83 24.99
N LEU A 23 19.58 -19.76 26.31
CA LEU A 23 18.59 -19.21 27.25
C LEU A 23 18.34 -17.73 26.97
N PHE A 24 19.38 -16.96 26.67
CA PHE A 24 19.23 -15.56 26.28
C PHE A 24 18.44 -15.42 24.98
N PHE A 25 18.71 -16.25 23.97
CA PHE A 25 17.94 -16.27 22.72
C PHE A 25 16.46 -16.62 22.97
N ILE A 26 16.19 -17.65 23.77
CA ILE A 26 14.83 -18.02 24.18
C ILE A 26 14.14 -16.86 24.90
N PHE A 27 14.85 -16.19 25.81
CA PHE A 27 14.35 -15.03 26.53
C PHE A 27 13.99 -13.88 25.57
N VAL A 28 14.93 -13.46 24.71
CA VAL A 28 14.71 -12.38 23.74
C VAL A 28 13.56 -12.70 22.80
N PHE A 29 13.50 -13.94 22.28
CA PHE A 29 12.41 -14.36 21.40
C PHE A 29 11.06 -14.41 22.13
N SER A 30 11.02 -14.91 23.37
CA SER A 30 9.80 -14.92 24.17
C SER A 30 9.33 -13.51 24.51
N PHE A 31 10.27 -12.61 24.81
CA PHE A 31 9.98 -11.22 25.10
C PHE A 31 9.47 -10.47 23.85
N ASP A 32 10.06 -10.71 22.68
CA ASP A 32 9.54 -10.23 21.40
C ASP A 32 8.08 -10.65 21.16
N ARG A 33 7.77 -11.92 21.41
CA ARG A 33 6.40 -12.45 21.27
C ARG A 33 5.44 -11.87 22.29
N LEU A 34 5.89 -11.62 23.52
CA LEU A 34 5.09 -10.96 24.55
C LEU A 34 4.74 -9.52 24.13
N LEU A 35 5.75 -8.74 23.73
CA LEU A 35 5.57 -7.33 23.35
C LEU A 35 4.69 -7.15 22.09
N SER A 36 4.76 -8.09 21.16
CA SER A 36 3.94 -8.10 19.94
C SER A 36 2.61 -8.85 20.09
N SER A 37 2.30 -9.37 21.28
CA SER A 37 1.08 -10.12 21.53
C SER A 37 -0.17 -9.23 21.41
N ARG A 38 -1.32 -9.85 21.13
CA ARG A 38 -2.62 -9.16 21.11
C ARG A 38 -3.00 -8.47 22.44
N TRP A 39 -2.31 -8.81 23.52
CA TRP A 39 -2.52 -8.26 24.87
C TRP A 39 -1.77 -6.94 25.06
N VAL A 40 -0.52 -6.87 24.59
CA VAL A 40 0.35 -5.69 24.76
C VAL A 40 0.20 -4.71 23.59
N ARG A 41 0.06 -5.24 22.38
CA ARG A 41 0.05 -4.48 21.13
C ARG A 41 -0.96 -3.31 21.10
N PRO A 42 -2.21 -3.43 21.59
CA PRO A 42 -3.15 -2.32 21.63
C PRO A 42 -2.66 -1.10 22.40
N TYR A 43 -1.72 -1.29 23.35
CA TYR A 43 -1.12 -0.21 24.10
C TYR A 43 0.04 0.43 23.36
N THR A 44 0.82 -0.33 22.58
CA THR A 44 2.09 0.15 22.01
C THR A 44 2.01 0.61 20.55
N GLU A 45 0.95 0.30 19.81
CA GLU A 45 0.85 0.62 18.38
C GLU A 45 0.74 2.12 18.08
N ALA A 46 1.43 2.64 17.07
CA ALA A 46 1.37 4.07 16.77
C ALA A 46 0.15 4.49 15.93
N GLY A 47 -0.31 3.59 15.06
CA GLY A 47 -1.25 3.91 13.99
C GLY A 47 -1.75 2.67 13.27
N ALA A 48 -2.63 2.89 12.30
CA ALA A 48 -3.39 1.84 11.62
C ALA A 48 -2.95 1.64 10.15
N GLU A 49 -1.89 2.30 9.70
CA GLU A 49 -1.45 2.29 8.29
C GLU A 49 -1.00 0.90 7.84
N TYR A 50 -0.41 0.11 8.73
CA TYR A 50 0.03 -1.24 8.39
C TYR A 50 -1.15 -2.17 8.06
N TYR A 51 -2.35 -1.91 8.59
CA TYR A 51 -3.52 -2.75 8.32
C TYR A 51 -3.86 -2.75 6.83
N PHE A 52 -3.65 -1.63 6.12
CA PHE A 52 -3.86 -1.55 4.68
C PHE A 52 -2.98 -2.54 3.90
N TYR A 53 -1.81 -2.86 4.42
CA TYR A 53 -0.87 -3.81 3.82
C TYR A 53 -1.22 -5.26 4.19
N GLU A 54 -1.55 -5.53 5.46
CA GLU A 54 -1.84 -6.89 5.94
C GLU A 54 -3.15 -7.48 5.37
N ILE A 55 -4.15 -6.64 5.10
CA ILE A 55 -5.47 -7.13 4.65
C ILE A 55 -5.48 -7.61 3.18
N LYS A 56 -4.45 -7.34 2.37
CA LYS A 56 -4.49 -7.61 0.93
C LYS A 56 -4.61 -9.09 0.58
N ASP A 57 -4.15 -10.00 1.44
CA ASP A 57 -4.34 -11.43 1.24
C ASP A 57 -5.81 -11.84 1.37
N LYS A 58 -6.53 -11.19 2.29
CA LYS A 58 -7.98 -11.37 2.43
C LYS A 58 -8.73 -10.77 1.24
N VAL A 59 -8.30 -9.59 0.77
CA VAL A 59 -8.85 -8.95 -0.43
C VAL A 59 -8.68 -9.83 -1.66
N LEU A 60 -7.50 -10.44 -1.84
CA LEU A 60 -7.23 -11.40 -2.91
C LEU A 60 -8.10 -12.66 -2.80
N ALA A 61 -8.25 -13.22 -1.60
CA ALA A 61 -9.12 -14.38 -1.39
C ALA A 61 -10.58 -14.07 -1.74
N ALA A 62 -11.06 -12.86 -1.42
CA ALA A 62 -12.40 -12.41 -1.79
C ALA A 62 -12.54 -12.25 -3.32
N LEU A 63 -11.55 -11.67 -3.99
CA LEU A 63 -11.50 -11.56 -5.45
C LEU A 63 -11.57 -12.93 -6.13
N ILE A 64 -10.75 -13.90 -5.70
CA ILE A 64 -10.74 -15.27 -6.24
C ILE A 64 -12.13 -15.92 -6.07
N LYS A 65 -12.73 -15.76 -4.89
CA LYS A 65 -14.06 -16.31 -4.62
C LYS A 65 -15.15 -15.68 -5.49
N GLU A 66 -15.08 -14.37 -5.74
CA GLU A 66 -16.06 -13.68 -6.56
C GLU A 66 -15.90 -14.00 -8.05
N GLU A 67 -14.66 -14.04 -8.55
CA GLU A 67 -14.35 -14.36 -9.94
C GLU A 67 -14.78 -15.80 -10.27
N SER A 68 -14.47 -16.77 -9.41
CA SER A 68 -14.88 -18.17 -9.62
C SER A 68 -16.40 -18.38 -9.61
N ALA A 69 -17.16 -17.48 -8.98
CA ALA A 69 -18.63 -17.50 -8.96
C ALA A 69 -19.25 -16.60 -10.06
N ALA A 70 -18.44 -15.81 -10.76
CA ALA A 70 -18.92 -14.85 -11.73
C ALA A 70 -19.28 -15.51 -13.06
N LYS A 71 -20.14 -14.81 -13.82
CA LYS A 71 -20.40 -15.15 -15.21
C LYS A 71 -19.18 -14.77 -16.07
N LYS A 72 -18.95 -15.52 -17.15
CA LYS A 72 -17.78 -15.35 -18.04
C LYS A 72 -17.71 -14.00 -18.77
N ASP A 73 -18.77 -13.19 -18.74
CA ASP A 73 -18.84 -11.87 -19.36
C ASP A 73 -18.37 -10.73 -18.44
N LYS A 74 -18.05 -11.02 -17.17
CA LYS A 74 -17.54 -10.03 -16.24
C LYS A 74 -16.08 -9.70 -16.53
N LYS A 75 -15.74 -8.42 -16.41
CA LYS A 75 -14.37 -7.91 -16.52
C LYS A 75 -13.81 -7.54 -15.15
N ILE A 76 -12.51 -7.65 -14.96
CA ILE A 76 -11.85 -7.40 -13.68
C ILE A 76 -11.08 -6.08 -13.74
N LEU A 77 -11.37 -5.18 -12.81
CA LEU A 77 -10.71 -3.89 -12.62
C LEU A 77 -10.00 -3.87 -11.26
N ILE A 78 -8.68 -3.67 -11.27
CA ILE A 78 -7.88 -3.61 -10.05
C ILE A 78 -7.26 -2.23 -9.88
N PHE A 79 -7.38 -1.65 -8.67
CA PHE A 79 -6.71 -0.40 -8.31
C PHE A 79 -5.40 -0.66 -7.57
N PHE A 80 -4.33 0.00 -8.02
CA PHE A 80 -3.00 0.01 -7.44
C PHE A 80 -2.57 1.46 -7.19
N GLY A 81 -2.17 1.77 -5.96
CA GLY A 81 -1.65 3.10 -5.62
C GLY A 81 -1.58 3.32 -4.12
N THR A 82 -1.67 4.59 -3.75
CA THR A 82 -1.55 5.09 -2.39
C THR A 82 -2.92 5.26 -1.72
N SER A 83 -3.02 6.16 -0.74
CA SER A 83 -4.28 6.57 -0.12
C SER A 83 -5.26 7.17 -1.12
N HIS A 84 -4.82 7.90 -2.15
CA HIS A 84 -5.71 8.48 -3.15
C HIS A 84 -6.60 7.43 -3.83
N MET A 85 -6.05 6.25 -4.09
CA MET A 85 -6.78 5.16 -4.71
C MET A 85 -7.82 4.54 -3.78
N GLY A 86 -7.64 4.62 -2.46
CA GLY A 86 -8.57 4.04 -1.47
C GLY A 86 -9.95 4.71 -1.47
N GLU A 87 -10.03 5.92 -2.02
CA GLU A 87 -11.19 6.81 -1.98
C GLU A 87 -12.17 6.64 -3.16
N PHE A 88 -11.83 5.83 -4.17
CA PHE A 88 -12.67 5.66 -5.36
C PHE A 88 -14.06 5.11 -5.03
N SER A 89 -15.09 5.67 -5.68
CA SER A 89 -16.48 5.39 -5.37
C SER A 89 -16.97 4.12 -6.06
N LEU A 90 -17.00 3.00 -5.32
CA LEU A 90 -17.52 1.72 -5.84
C LEU A 90 -18.96 1.83 -6.34
N ASP A 91 -19.79 2.65 -5.70
CA ASP A 91 -21.17 2.90 -6.13
C ASP A 91 -21.25 3.60 -7.48
N THR A 92 -20.35 4.57 -7.72
CA THR A 92 -20.27 5.25 -9.03
C THR A 92 -19.84 4.27 -10.11
N ILE A 93 -18.85 3.42 -9.84
CA ILE A 93 -18.39 2.40 -10.79
C ILE A 93 -19.54 1.44 -11.13
N ARG A 94 -20.25 0.91 -10.13
CA ARG A 94 -21.36 -0.02 -10.33
C ARG A 94 -22.51 0.58 -11.15
N LYS A 95 -22.83 1.86 -10.94
CA LYS A 95 -23.87 2.57 -11.70
C LYS A 95 -23.50 2.73 -13.17
N LYS A 96 -22.22 2.97 -13.49
CA LYS A 96 -21.74 3.17 -14.86
C LYS A 96 -21.40 1.87 -15.58
N ARG A 97 -20.86 0.89 -14.86
CA ARG A 97 -20.27 -0.34 -15.41
C ARG A 97 -20.55 -1.53 -14.50
N ALA A 98 -21.74 -2.09 -14.64
CA ALA A 98 -22.18 -3.27 -13.88
C ALA A 98 -21.48 -4.57 -14.31
N ASP A 99 -20.75 -4.56 -15.43
CA ASP A 99 -19.91 -5.66 -15.93
C ASP A 99 -18.59 -5.81 -15.15
N LEU A 100 -18.20 -4.82 -14.35
CA LEU A 100 -16.91 -4.82 -13.65
C LEU A 100 -16.96 -5.50 -12.27
N ILE A 101 -16.04 -6.43 -12.04
CA ILE A 101 -15.61 -6.91 -10.73
C ILE A 101 -14.43 -6.03 -10.31
N VAL A 102 -14.64 -5.22 -9.26
CA VAL A 102 -13.69 -4.18 -8.85
C VAL A 102 -13.05 -4.54 -7.52
N TYR A 103 -11.72 -4.48 -7.43
CA TYR A 103 -11.00 -4.64 -6.16
C TYR A 103 -9.87 -3.61 -6.03
N ASN A 104 -9.52 -3.29 -4.79
CA ASN A 104 -8.55 -2.24 -4.50
C ASN A 104 -7.39 -2.76 -3.65
N PHE A 105 -6.20 -2.72 -4.26
CA PHE A 105 -4.93 -3.15 -3.69
C PHE A 105 -4.03 -1.95 -3.34
N SER A 106 -4.60 -0.76 -3.17
CA SER A 106 -3.87 0.42 -2.73
C SER A 106 -3.56 0.40 -1.24
N ALA A 107 -2.49 1.09 -0.85
CA ALA A 107 -2.12 1.26 0.56
C ALA A 107 -1.35 2.59 0.76
N PRO A 108 -1.47 3.28 1.91
CA PRO A 108 -0.84 4.58 2.13
C PRO A 108 0.67 4.58 1.87
N SER A 109 1.17 5.51 1.05
CA SER A 109 2.59 5.58 0.64
C SER A 109 3.13 4.28 0.01
N ALA A 110 2.28 3.50 -0.67
CA ALA A 110 2.72 2.29 -1.35
C ALA A 110 3.68 2.59 -2.52
N PRO A 111 4.84 1.92 -2.59
CA PRO A 111 5.79 2.07 -3.68
C PRO A 111 5.46 1.18 -4.87
N PHE A 112 6.09 1.43 -6.03
CA PHE A 112 5.89 0.62 -7.24
C PHE A 112 6.27 -0.85 -7.07
N SER A 113 7.30 -1.16 -6.27
CA SER A 113 7.63 -2.54 -5.87
C SER A 113 6.47 -3.28 -5.18
N TYR A 114 5.62 -2.57 -4.45
CA TYR A 114 4.43 -3.15 -3.83
C TYR A 114 3.31 -3.37 -4.84
N HIS A 115 3.12 -2.46 -5.79
CA HIS A 115 2.16 -2.66 -6.87
C HIS A 115 2.54 -3.85 -7.74
N ASN A 116 3.82 -3.98 -8.10
CA ASN A 116 4.37 -5.12 -8.83
C ASN A 116 4.15 -6.45 -8.07
N TYR A 117 4.46 -6.48 -6.77
CA TYR A 117 4.20 -7.65 -5.91
C TYR A 117 2.75 -8.10 -5.98
N ASN A 118 1.80 -7.17 -5.83
CA ASN A 118 0.38 -7.53 -5.83
C ASN A 118 -0.10 -7.97 -7.22
N LEU A 119 0.36 -7.35 -8.30
CA LEU A 119 0.03 -7.78 -9.66
C LEU A 119 0.51 -9.22 -9.91
N GLU A 120 1.76 -9.53 -9.57
CA GLU A 120 2.30 -10.89 -9.71
C GLU A 120 1.54 -11.91 -8.86
N LYS A 121 1.14 -11.52 -7.64
CA LYS A 121 0.36 -12.39 -6.75
C LYS A 121 -1.05 -12.67 -7.29
N ILE A 122 -1.71 -11.64 -7.82
CA ILE A 122 -3.02 -11.76 -8.48
C ILE A 122 -2.93 -12.70 -9.69
N LEU A 123 -1.94 -12.49 -10.57
CA LEU A 123 -1.71 -13.33 -11.75
C LEU A 123 -1.35 -14.77 -11.36
N SER A 124 -0.52 -14.96 -10.34
CA SER A 124 -0.13 -16.28 -9.83
C SER A 124 -1.31 -17.05 -9.22
N ALA A 125 -2.36 -16.34 -8.78
CA ALA A 125 -3.61 -16.94 -8.32
C ALA A 125 -4.56 -17.32 -9.47
N GLY A 126 -4.13 -17.17 -10.73
CA GLY A 126 -4.94 -17.45 -11.93
C GLY A 126 -5.91 -16.34 -12.32
N ILE A 127 -5.85 -15.19 -11.64
CA ILE A 127 -6.71 -14.04 -11.95
C ILE A 127 -6.00 -13.14 -12.94
N LYS A 128 -6.57 -12.97 -14.13
CA LYS A 128 -6.07 -12.05 -15.17
C LYS A 128 -6.94 -10.79 -15.19
N PRO A 129 -6.47 -9.64 -14.68
CA PRO A 129 -7.23 -8.39 -14.76
C PRO A 129 -7.42 -7.94 -16.21
N ASP A 130 -8.59 -7.38 -16.54
CA ASP A 130 -8.78 -6.68 -17.82
C ASP A 130 -8.18 -5.28 -17.75
N TYR A 131 -8.30 -4.64 -16.58
CA TYR A 131 -7.83 -3.28 -16.34
C TYR A 131 -7.07 -3.18 -15.02
N ALA A 132 -5.97 -2.44 -15.04
CA ALA A 132 -5.23 -2.02 -13.88
C ALA A 132 -5.16 -0.49 -13.83
N ILE A 133 -5.65 0.11 -12.75
CA ILE A 133 -5.42 1.53 -12.46
C ILE A 133 -4.15 1.61 -11.66
N LEU A 134 -3.10 2.17 -12.23
CA LEU A 134 -1.83 2.37 -11.54
C LEU A 134 -1.66 3.84 -11.25
N GLU A 135 -1.64 4.20 -9.97
CA GLU A 135 -1.31 5.55 -9.58
C GLU A 135 0.14 5.90 -9.96
N PHE A 136 0.28 7.00 -10.68
CA PHE A 136 1.55 7.61 -11.04
C PHE A 136 1.72 8.91 -10.25
N TYR A 137 2.35 8.76 -9.09
CA TYR A 137 2.56 9.83 -8.13
C TYR A 137 4.01 9.84 -7.62
N PRO A 138 4.68 11.00 -7.51
CA PRO A 138 6.10 11.05 -7.17
C PRO A 138 6.46 10.41 -5.83
N ASP A 139 5.57 10.46 -4.84
CA ASP A 139 5.84 9.91 -3.51
C ASP A 139 6.08 8.40 -3.56
N SER A 140 5.38 7.68 -4.45
CA SER A 140 5.57 6.23 -4.69
C SER A 140 6.93 5.89 -5.35
N MET A 141 7.66 6.90 -5.84
CA MET A 141 8.94 6.78 -6.54
C MET A 141 10.16 6.98 -5.63
N THR A 142 9.99 6.94 -4.31
CA THR A 142 11.08 7.10 -3.35
C THR A 142 11.44 5.79 -2.66
N ASP A 143 12.72 5.60 -2.29
CA ASP A 143 13.16 4.40 -1.55
C ASP A 143 12.51 4.29 -0.17
N PHE A 144 12.20 5.44 0.44
CA PHE A 144 11.56 5.52 1.75
C PHE A 144 10.21 4.77 1.82
N CYS A 145 9.48 4.73 0.71
CA CYS A 145 8.17 4.09 0.65
C CYS A 145 8.21 2.55 0.82
N ASN A 146 9.39 1.91 0.69
CA ASN A 146 9.56 0.49 0.99
C ASN A 146 9.37 0.13 2.48
N ARG A 147 9.41 1.11 3.39
CA ARG A 147 9.36 0.89 4.86
C ARG A 147 8.20 0.03 5.35
N TYR A 148 7.04 0.12 4.70
CA TYR A 148 5.85 -0.66 5.04
C TYR A 148 5.87 -2.04 4.36
N PRO A 149 5.90 -2.16 3.02
CA PRO A 149 5.74 -3.46 2.37
C PRO A 149 6.85 -4.47 2.73
N LEU A 150 8.07 -4.01 3.05
CA LEU A 150 9.15 -4.87 3.57
C LEU A 150 8.75 -5.61 4.85
N ARG A 151 7.97 -4.96 5.72
CA ARG A 151 7.55 -5.52 7.02
C ARG A 151 6.28 -6.35 6.88
N TYR A 152 5.32 -5.83 6.12
CA TYR A 152 3.93 -6.29 6.17
C TYR A 152 3.46 -7.08 4.94
N SER A 153 4.18 -7.06 3.81
CA SER A 153 3.62 -7.59 2.55
C SER A 153 4.51 -8.61 1.85
N TYR A 154 5.76 -8.28 1.51
CA TYR A 154 6.57 -9.13 0.63
C TYR A 154 6.78 -10.52 1.22
N ASP A 155 6.67 -11.55 0.40
CA ASP A 155 7.06 -12.90 0.79
C ASP A 155 8.49 -13.22 0.34
N LEU A 156 9.05 -14.28 0.91
CA LEU A 156 10.43 -14.70 0.62
C LEU A 156 10.64 -15.04 -0.87
N PRO A 157 9.72 -15.75 -1.56
CA PRO A 157 9.87 -16.00 -3.00
C PRO A 157 9.98 -14.73 -3.84
N TYR A 158 9.12 -13.73 -3.60
CA TYR A 158 9.20 -12.45 -4.31
C TYR A 158 10.50 -11.72 -3.99
N PHE A 159 10.86 -11.64 -2.72
CA PHE A 159 12.05 -10.91 -2.28
C PHE A 159 13.34 -11.53 -2.83
N LEU A 160 13.43 -12.86 -2.90
CA LEU A 160 14.56 -13.56 -3.51
C LEU A 160 14.64 -13.36 -5.03
N ARG A 161 13.49 -13.31 -5.72
CA ARG A 161 13.44 -13.09 -7.17
C ARG A 161 14.04 -11.74 -7.55
N TYR A 162 13.82 -10.72 -6.73
CA TYR A 162 14.32 -9.36 -6.92
C TYR A 162 15.43 -8.99 -5.93
N ALA A 163 16.18 -9.99 -5.45
CA ALA A 163 17.19 -9.83 -4.41
C ALA A 163 18.20 -8.72 -4.67
N ASN A 164 18.62 -8.59 -5.94
CA ASN A 164 19.64 -7.64 -6.38
C ASN A 164 19.12 -6.20 -6.52
N GLU A 165 17.80 -6.00 -6.50
CA GLU A 165 17.19 -4.67 -6.59
C GLU A 165 17.03 -4.01 -5.22
N PHE A 166 16.92 -4.83 -4.17
CA PHE A 166 16.76 -4.36 -2.81
C PHE A 166 18.12 -4.07 -2.17
N SER A 167 18.21 -2.96 -1.44
CA SER A 167 19.44 -2.58 -0.74
C SER A 167 19.71 -3.51 0.45
N THR A 168 20.94 -3.46 0.99
CA THR A 168 21.28 -4.19 2.23
C THR A 168 20.37 -3.78 3.41
N ASN A 169 19.93 -2.52 3.46
CA ASN A 169 19.01 -2.03 4.49
C ASN A 169 17.60 -2.61 4.32
N ASP A 170 17.16 -2.78 3.08
CA ASP A 170 15.89 -3.44 2.77
C ASP A 170 15.95 -4.92 3.18
N TRP A 171 17.05 -5.60 2.88
CA TRP A 171 17.33 -6.97 3.33
C TRP A 171 17.30 -7.10 4.85
N ASP A 172 17.97 -6.21 5.57
CA ASP A 172 17.98 -6.19 7.03
C ASP A 172 16.56 -6.00 7.58
N THR A 173 15.81 -5.03 7.05
CA THR A 173 14.42 -4.78 7.46
C THR A 173 13.52 -5.98 7.18
N PHE A 174 13.61 -6.56 5.98
CA PHE A 174 12.83 -7.71 5.56
C PHE A 174 13.11 -8.92 6.47
N LEU A 175 14.37 -9.31 6.65
CA LEU A 175 14.74 -10.47 7.45
C LEU A 175 14.38 -10.28 8.93
N ARG A 176 14.65 -9.10 9.50
CA ARG A 176 14.25 -8.80 10.89
C ARG A 176 12.74 -8.89 11.09
N SER A 177 11.95 -8.43 10.13
CA SER A 177 10.48 -8.52 10.21
C SER A 177 9.95 -9.96 10.22
N ARG A 178 10.73 -10.93 9.71
CA ARG A 178 10.37 -12.35 9.70
C ARG A 178 10.81 -13.06 10.98
N VAL A 179 11.89 -12.62 11.61
CA VAL A 179 12.41 -13.20 12.86
C VAL A 179 11.74 -12.57 14.09
N PHE A 180 11.68 -11.24 14.15
CA PHE A 180 11.23 -10.45 15.29
C PHE A 180 9.94 -9.70 14.99
N ARG A 181 8.87 -10.07 15.68
CA ARG A 181 7.56 -9.43 15.51
C ARG A 181 7.56 -7.99 16.02
N THR A 182 8.46 -7.60 16.91
CA THR A 182 8.66 -6.20 17.30
C THR A 182 9.22 -5.31 16.19
N THR A 183 9.82 -5.88 15.13
CA THR A 183 10.17 -5.09 13.94
C THR A 183 8.92 -4.73 13.13
N VAL A 184 7.93 -5.62 13.13
CA VAL A 184 6.60 -5.42 12.51
C VAL A 184 5.74 -4.52 13.40
N PHE A 185 5.76 -4.72 14.71
CA PHE A 185 5.02 -3.95 15.71
C PHE A 185 5.97 -3.35 16.76
N PRO A 186 6.65 -2.24 16.45
CA PRO A 186 7.57 -1.61 17.39
C PRO A 186 6.86 -1.30 18.71
N PRO A 187 7.39 -1.75 19.87
CA PRO A 187 6.79 -1.48 21.16
C PRO A 187 7.05 -0.02 21.53
N ARG A 188 6.10 0.86 21.21
CA ARG A 188 6.25 2.28 21.51
C ARG A 188 5.74 2.60 22.91
N PHE A 189 6.69 2.68 23.84
CA PHE A 189 6.38 2.83 25.26
C PHE A 189 5.73 4.18 25.59
N LYS A 190 5.98 5.24 24.80
CA LYS A 190 5.32 6.54 24.99
C LYS A 190 3.80 6.43 24.78
N GLU A 191 3.40 5.74 23.73
CA GLU A 191 2.01 5.45 23.35
C GLU A 191 1.37 4.52 24.38
N ALA A 192 2.12 3.51 24.86
CA ALA A 192 1.66 2.64 25.93
C ALA A 192 1.37 3.42 27.21
N MET A 193 2.29 4.29 27.64
CA MET A 193 2.09 5.13 28.82
C MET A 193 0.94 6.11 28.64
N ALA A 194 0.75 6.69 27.45
CA ALA A 194 -0.39 7.54 27.17
C ALA A 194 -1.71 6.78 27.30
N ARG A 195 -1.81 5.57 26.73
CA ARG A 195 -3.02 4.74 26.77
C ARG A 195 -3.30 4.08 28.12
N ILE A 196 -2.27 3.85 28.94
CA ILE A 196 -2.45 3.43 30.33
C ILE A 196 -3.05 4.57 31.16
N LYS A 197 -2.62 5.82 30.91
CA LYS A 197 -3.17 7.01 31.57
C LYS A 197 -4.58 7.36 31.06
N ASP A 198 -4.84 7.14 29.78
CA ASP A 198 -6.14 7.35 29.14
C ASP A 198 -6.59 6.10 28.36
N PRO A 199 -7.36 5.20 29.00
CA PRO A 199 -7.88 4.00 28.35
C PRO A 199 -8.76 4.28 27.12
N SER A 200 -9.39 5.46 27.04
CA SER A 200 -10.28 5.81 25.91
C SER A 200 -9.51 5.93 24.59
N SER A 201 -8.25 6.33 24.64
CA SER A 201 -7.34 6.38 23.49
C SER A 201 -7.09 4.99 22.89
N LYS A 202 -6.93 3.96 23.74
CA LYS A 202 -6.80 2.56 23.30
C LYS A 202 -8.07 2.10 22.60
N ASP A 203 -9.23 2.36 23.19
CA ASP A 203 -10.51 1.93 22.65
C ASP A 203 -10.83 2.62 21.32
N THR A 204 -10.44 3.89 21.19
CA THR A 204 -10.55 4.64 19.93
C THR A 204 -9.68 4.02 18.83
N MET A 205 -8.43 3.66 19.13
CA MET A 205 -7.55 2.99 18.16
C MET A 205 -8.14 1.65 17.70
N LEU A 206 -8.66 0.84 18.63
CA LEU A 206 -9.30 -0.43 18.31
C LEU A 206 -10.55 -0.23 17.43
N LYS A 207 -11.38 0.77 17.73
CA LYS A 207 -12.54 1.13 16.89
C LYS A 207 -12.12 1.56 15.49
N ILE A 208 -11.05 2.36 15.37
CA ILE A 208 -10.51 2.78 14.05
C ILE A 208 -10.07 1.55 13.27
N ARG A 209 -9.30 0.63 13.89
CA ARG A 209 -8.90 -0.62 13.23
C ARG A 209 -10.11 -1.40 12.75
N ASP A 210 -11.08 -1.64 13.62
CA ASP A 210 -12.24 -2.47 13.30
C ASP A 210 -13.09 -1.82 12.20
N LEU A 211 -13.21 -0.49 12.22
CA LEU A 211 -13.80 0.29 11.14
C LEU A 211 -13.05 0.08 9.83
N LEU A 212 -11.73 0.24 9.79
CA LEU A 212 -10.92 0.04 8.58
C LEU A 212 -11.08 -1.37 8.00
N MET A 213 -11.11 -2.39 8.86
CA MET A 213 -11.34 -3.77 8.43
C MET A 213 -12.75 -3.95 7.82
N SER A 214 -13.77 -3.40 8.47
CA SER A 214 -15.16 -3.49 7.99
C SER A 214 -15.38 -2.74 6.68
N GLU A 215 -14.78 -1.55 6.55
CA GLU A 215 -14.87 -0.72 5.35
C GLU A 215 -14.11 -1.38 4.20
N SER A 216 -12.91 -1.90 4.45
CA SER A 216 -12.18 -2.69 3.44
C SER A 216 -13.00 -3.89 2.94
N ASP A 217 -13.69 -4.62 3.82
CA ASP A 217 -14.53 -5.75 3.38
C ASP A 217 -15.71 -5.27 2.52
N LYS A 218 -16.38 -4.20 2.95
CA LYS A 218 -17.54 -3.62 2.27
C LYS A 218 -17.20 -3.01 0.90
N PHE A 219 -16.03 -2.38 0.80
CA PHE A 219 -15.56 -1.66 -0.38
C PHE A 219 -14.43 -2.38 -1.11
N LYS A 220 -14.35 -3.71 -0.95
CA LYS A 220 -13.47 -4.59 -1.74
C LYS A 220 -11.99 -4.17 -1.73
N GLY A 221 -11.50 -3.80 -0.56
CA GLY A 221 -10.14 -3.33 -0.30
C GLY A 221 -9.95 -1.81 -0.28
N GLY A 222 -10.96 -1.06 -0.74
CA GLY A 222 -11.00 0.41 -0.64
C GLY A 222 -11.51 0.86 0.72
N ILE A 223 -11.26 2.11 1.08
CA ILE A 223 -11.73 2.72 2.33
C ILE A 223 -12.19 4.15 2.01
N PRO A 224 -13.30 4.30 1.26
CA PRO A 224 -13.78 5.60 0.83
C PRO A 224 -14.32 6.40 2.02
N ASN A 225 -13.81 7.60 2.19
CA ASN A 225 -14.30 8.55 3.16
C ASN A 225 -15.45 9.37 2.55
N VAL A 226 -16.69 8.92 2.76
CA VAL A 226 -17.87 9.62 2.22
C VAL A 226 -18.09 11.03 2.78
N LEU A 227 -17.30 11.47 3.77
CA LEU A 227 -17.41 12.80 4.35
C LEU A 227 -16.98 13.88 3.35
N LEU A 228 -17.75 14.96 3.34
CA LEU A 228 -17.48 16.15 2.56
C LEU A 228 -16.91 17.25 3.46
N THR A 229 -15.61 17.22 3.66
CA THR A 229 -14.86 18.21 4.45
C THR A 229 -14.14 19.15 3.49
N ASN A 230 -13.99 20.42 3.87
CA ASN A 230 -13.20 21.37 3.09
C ASN A 230 -12.31 22.20 4.00
N THR A 231 -11.00 22.01 3.88
CA THR A 231 -10.01 22.83 4.55
C THR A 231 -10.02 24.24 3.94
N PRO A 232 -9.97 25.31 4.75
CA PRO A 232 -9.94 26.68 4.24
C PRO A 232 -8.79 26.93 3.27
N PRO A 233 -8.96 27.73 2.19
CA PRO A 233 -7.93 27.95 1.18
C PRO A 233 -6.60 28.48 1.73
N GLU A 234 -6.64 29.38 2.72
CA GLU A 234 -5.45 29.92 3.38
C GLU A 234 -4.61 28.81 4.02
N LYS A 235 -5.28 27.88 4.71
CA LYS A 235 -4.62 26.72 5.32
C LYS A 235 -4.12 25.73 4.27
N LEU A 236 -4.86 25.51 3.19
CA LEU A 236 -4.38 24.67 2.08
C LEU A 236 -3.13 25.25 1.43
N GLU A 237 -3.05 26.57 1.28
CA GLU A 237 -1.87 27.23 0.74
C GLU A 237 -0.66 27.11 1.68
N GLU A 238 -0.85 27.35 2.98
CA GLU A 238 0.18 27.14 4.01
C GLU A 238 0.68 25.69 4.01
N GLU A 239 -0.24 24.72 4.00
CA GLU A 239 0.12 23.30 3.97
C GLU A 239 0.78 22.89 2.65
N SER A 240 0.45 23.55 1.53
CA SER A 240 1.10 23.31 0.23
C SER A 240 2.57 23.73 0.27
N GLU A 241 2.86 24.89 0.84
CA GLU A 241 4.23 25.39 1.02
C GLU A 241 5.04 24.46 1.93
N ARG A 242 4.44 24.04 3.05
CA ARG A 242 5.06 23.10 3.99
C ARG A 242 5.35 21.76 3.33
N TYR A 243 4.35 21.16 2.69
CA TYR A 243 4.49 19.85 2.05
C TYR A 243 5.51 19.87 0.91
N TYR A 244 5.53 20.95 0.12
CA TYR A 244 6.56 21.14 -0.89
C TYR A 244 7.96 21.19 -0.29
N SER A 245 8.14 22.00 0.76
CA SER A 245 9.43 22.18 1.42
C SER A 245 9.93 20.88 2.09
N ASP A 246 9.04 20.15 2.75
CA ASP A 246 9.39 18.96 3.52
C ASP A 246 9.59 17.72 2.63
N VAL A 247 8.83 17.61 1.53
CA VAL A 247 8.77 16.41 0.70
C VAL A 247 9.30 16.69 -0.71
N TYR A 248 8.56 17.45 -1.51
CA TYR A 248 8.80 17.57 -2.95
C TYR A 248 10.12 18.20 -3.35
N ARG A 249 10.59 19.19 -2.60
CA ARG A 249 11.86 19.87 -2.86
C ARG A 249 13.05 18.90 -2.87
N TYR A 250 12.96 17.81 -2.11
CA TYR A 250 14.05 16.88 -1.89
C TYR A 250 13.79 15.48 -2.47
N ILE A 251 12.71 15.29 -3.23
CA ILE A 251 12.44 14.00 -3.87
C ILE A 251 13.60 13.62 -4.79
N ARG A 252 14.10 12.41 -4.56
CA ARG A 252 15.02 11.72 -5.47
C ARG A 252 14.28 10.53 -6.06
N ILE A 253 14.19 10.51 -7.39
CA ILE A 253 13.61 9.39 -8.13
C ILE A 253 14.48 8.15 -7.88
N SER A 254 13.89 7.16 -7.21
CA SER A 254 14.52 5.88 -6.95
C SER A 254 14.68 5.08 -8.24
N SER A 255 15.90 4.61 -8.51
CA SER A 255 16.16 3.68 -9.60
C SER A 255 15.47 2.34 -9.36
N VAL A 256 15.37 1.90 -8.11
CA VAL A 256 14.69 0.67 -7.69
C VAL A 256 13.20 0.76 -7.99
N GLN A 257 12.53 1.82 -7.52
CA GLN A 257 11.09 1.97 -7.76
C GLN A 257 10.78 2.21 -9.24
N ARG A 258 11.66 2.91 -9.95
CA ARG A 258 11.54 3.02 -11.41
C ARG A 258 11.58 1.64 -12.05
N LYS A 259 12.54 0.79 -11.69
CA LYS A 259 12.62 -0.58 -12.24
C LYS A 259 11.35 -1.38 -11.98
N PHE A 260 10.80 -1.32 -10.77
CA PHE A 260 9.55 -2.01 -10.45
C PHE A 260 8.32 -1.43 -11.17
N LEU A 261 8.30 -0.12 -11.46
CA LEU A 261 7.28 0.45 -12.33
C LEU A 261 7.33 -0.16 -13.73
N PHE A 262 8.52 -0.24 -14.35
CA PHE A 262 8.66 -0.90 -15.65
C PHE A 262 8.31 -2.39 -15.58
N GLN A 263 8.75 -3.10 -14.53
CA GLN A 263 8.40 -4.51 -14.31
C GLN A 263 6.88 -4.72 -14.23
N PHE A 264 6.16 -3.83 -13.55
CA PHE A 264 4.70 -3.87 -13.49
C PHE A 264 4.10 -3.73 -14.88
N LEU A 265 4.55 -2.74 -15.66
CA LEU A 265 4.01 -2.43 -16.98
C LEU A 265 4.31 -3.54 -18.00
N GLU A 266 5.52 -4.10 -17.99
CA GLU A 266 5.91 -5.26 -18.78
C GLU A 266 5.08 -6.49 -18.43
N THR A 267 4.86 -6.73 -17.13
CA THR A 267 4.03 -7.84 -16.65
C THR A 267 2.58 -7.66 -17.09
N ALA A 268 2.06 -6.43 -17.00
CA ALA A 268 0.72 -6.10 -17.47
C ALA A 268 0.58 -6.31 -18.99
N GLU A 269 1.53 -5.82 -19.80
CA GLU A 269 1.51 -5.98 -21.25
C GLU A 269 1.57 -7.45 -21.67
N LYS A 270 2.48 -8.23 -21.08
CA LYS A 270 2.61 -9.68 -21.33
C LYS A 270 1.32 -10.44 -21.03
N ASN A 271 0.56 -9.97 -20.06
CA ASN A 271 -0.72 -10.55 -19.67
C ASN A 271 -1.92 -9.77 -20.24
N GLU A 272 -1.72 -8.96 -21.27
CA GLU A 272 -2.78 -8.23 -21.99
C GLU A 272 -3.68 -7.38 -21.06
N VAL A 273 -3.15 -6.95 -19.92
CA VAL A 273 -3.84 -6.08 -18.97
C VAL A 273 -3.73 -4.65 -19.47
N LYS A 274 -4.86 -3.95 -19.65
CA LYS A 274 -4.85 -2.52 -19.96
C LYS A 274 -4.50 -1.73 -18.71
N VAL A 275 -3.56 -0.81 -18.81
CA VAL A 275 -3.14 0.01 -17.66
C VAL A 275 -3.59 1.45 -17.88
N VAL A 276 -4.32 2.00 -16.91
CA VAL A 276 -4.53 3.46 -16.82
C VAL A 276 -3.53 4.00 -15.81
N LEU A 277 -2.58 4.77 -16.31
CA LEU A 277 -1.59 5.49 -15.51
C LEU A 277 -2.25 6.78 -14.99
N TRP A 278 -2.75 6.73 -13.76
CA TRP A 278 -3.60 7.78 -13.19
C TRP A 278 -2.81 8.72 -12.27
N SER A 279 -3.02 10.03 -12.37
CA SER A 279 -2.44 11.03 -11.44
C SER A 279 -3.55 11.81 -10.70
N PRO A 280 -3.40 12.07 -9.39
CA PRO A 280 -4.44 12.73 -8.59
C PRO A 280 -4.64 14.21 -8.95
N LEU A 281 -5.86 14.70 -8.70
CA LEU A 281 -6.19 16.11 -8.78
C LEU A 281 -5.68 16.82 -7.53
N LEU A 282 -4.57 17.54 -7.65
CA LEU A 282 -3.99 18.27 -6.53
C LEU A 282 -4.71 19.59 -6.28
N TYR A 283 -4.58 20.15 -5.09
CA TYR A 283 -4.89 21.56 -4.88
C TYR A 283 -3.95 22.41 -5.75
N GLU A 284 -4.46 23.48 -6.35
CA GLU A 284 -3.73 24.28 -7.36
C GLU A 284 -2.42 24.86 -6.81
N GLY A 285 -2.41 25.28 -5.53
CA GLY A 285 -1.21 25.79 -4.86
C GLY A 285 -0.11 24.73 -4.74
N LEU A 286 -0.47 23.47 -4.46
CA LEU A 286 0.49 22.36 -4.42
C LEU A 286 0.92 21.96 -5.83
N GLU A 287 -0.01 21.85 -6.78
CA GLU A 287 0.28 21.49 -8.17
C GLU A 287 1.37 22.39 -8.77
N LYS A 288 1.22 23.71 -8.63
CA LYS A 288 2.20 24.69 -9.14
C LYS A 288 3.58 24.47 -8.55
N ARG A 289 3.66 24.20 -7.24
CA ARG A 289 4.93 23.96 -6.54
C ARG A 289 5.58 22.65 -6.98
N VAL A 290 4.81 21.57 -7.08
CA VAL A 290 5.29 20.28 -7.60
C VAL A 290 5.85 20.44 -9.02
N LYS A 291 5.13 21.16 -9.89
CA LYS A 291 5.58 21.43 -11.26
C LYS A 291 6.85 22.27 -11.34
N SER A 292 7.13 23.08 -10.32
CA SER A 292 8.36 23.89 -10.21
C SER A 292 9.55 23.14 -9.59
N ALA A 293 9.34 21.94 -9.07
CA ALA A 293 10.38 21.16 -8.41
C ALA A 293 11.46 20.67 -9.41
N GLU A 294 12.70 20.54 -8.94
CA GLU A 294 13.83 20.11 -9.76
C GLU A 294 13.65 18.71 -10.37
N PHE A 295 12.97 17.80 -9.67
CA PHE A 295 12.73 16.44 -10.17
C PHE A 295 11.66 16.39 -11.28
N TYR A 296 10.79 17.41 -11.39
CA TYR A 296 9.57 17.36 -12.19
C TYR A 296 9.82 17.19 -13.71
N PRO A 297 10.81 17.87 -14.34
CA PRO A 297 11.15 17.61 -15.73
C PRO A 297 11.53 16.14 -16.01
N SER A 298 12.25 15.51 -15.09
CA SER A 298 12.60 14.09 -15.19
C SER A 298 11.39 13.18 -15.01
N TRP A 299 10.46 13.55 -14.12
CA TRP A 299 9.19 12.86 -13.92
C TRP A 299 8.30 12.88 -15.17
N GLU A 300 8.17 14.04 -15.81
CA GLU A 300 7.40 14.17 -17.05
C GLU A 300 8.07 13.46 -18.23
N LYS A 301 9.40 13.46 -18.29
CA LYS A 301 10.15 12.64 -19.27
C LYS A 301 9.87 11.15 -19.07
N LEU A 302 9.82 10.68 -17.83
CA LEU A 302 9.48 9.30 -17.50
C LEU A 302 8.05 8.95 -17.94
N ARG A 303 7.06 9.82 -17.68
CA ARG A 303 5.68 9.62 -18.16
C ARG A 303 5.64 9.46 -19.68
N LYS A 304 6.31 10.37 -20.41
CA LYS A 304 6.40 10.32 -21.88
C LYS A 304 7.07 9.03 -22.36
N GLN A 305 8.13 8.59 -21.68
CA GLN A 305 8.82 7.33 -21.99
C GLN A 305 7.86 6.14 -21.86
N ILE A 306 7.19 5.99 -20.71
CA ILE A 306 6.22 4.92 -20.45
C ILE A 306 5.17 4.88 -21.55
N ILE A 307 4.59 6.05 -21.81
CA ILE A 307 3.54 6.18 -22.81
C ILE A 307 4.11 5.85 -24.19
N SER A 308 5.33 6.24 -24.57
CA SER A 308 5.90 5.83 -25.86
C SER A 308 6.21 4.33 -25.99
N GLU A 309 6.61 3.66 -24.90
CA GLU A 309 7.09 2.28 -24.93
C GLU A 309 5.96 1.25 -24.82
N PHE A 310 4.94 1.51 -24.00
CA PHE A 310 3.89 0.54 -23.71
C PHE A 310 2.56 0.93 -24.38
N LYS A 311 2.08 0.09 -25.30
CA LYS A 311 0.85 0.37 -26.08
C LYS A 311 -0.43 0.10 -25.30
N ASN A 312 -0.37 -0.77 -24.30
CA ASN A 312 -1.48 -1.08 -23.40
C ASN A 312 -1.67 -0.03 -22.28
N VAL A 313 -0.89 1.05 -22.28
CA VAL A 313 -0.93 2.10 -21.25
C VAL A 313 -1.59 3.37 -21.78
N TYR A 314 -2.55 3.88 -21.01
CA TYR A 314 -3.19 5.19 -21.23
C TYR A 314 -2.92 6.10 -20.02
N SER A 315 -2.49 7.35 -20.26
CA SER A 315 -2.28 8.33 -19.18
C SER A 315 -3.56 9.11 -18.90
N LEU A 316 -3.93 9.22 -17.63
CA LEU A 316 -5.04 10.03 -17.17
C LEU A 316 -4.58 10.91 -15.99
N ASP A 317 -4.15 12.14 -16.28
CA ASP A 317 -3.81 13.12 -15.24
C ASP A 317 -5.04 13.94 -14.88
N MET A 318 -5.54 13.80 -13.65
CA MET A 318 -6.77 14.49 -13.25
C MET A 318 -6.63 16.02 -13.23
N ASN A 319 -5.41 16.57 -13.16
CA ASN A 319 -5.21 18.02 -13.27
C ASN A 319 -5.59 18.55 -14.66
N ASP A 320 -5.40 17.76 -15.72
CA ASP A 320 -5.83 18.11 -17.09
C ASP A 320 -7.37 18.16 -17.21
N PHE A 321 -8.06 17.44 -16.31
CA PHE A 321 -9.52 17.37 -16.23
C PHE A 321 -10.09 18.23 -15.09
N ARG A 322 -9.31 19.15 -14.52
CA ARG A 322 -9.72 20.01 -13.39
C ARG A 322 -11.04 20.75 -13.66
N ALA A 323 -11.32 21.13 -14.90
CA ALA A 323 -12.55 21.83 -15.28
C ALA A 323 -13.80 20.92 -15.28
N GLU A 324 -13.62 19.60 -15.47
CA GLU A 324 -14.70 18.61 -15.41
C GLU A 324 -15.07 18.24 -13.96
N VAL A 325 -14.13 18.41 -13.02
CA VAL A 325 -14.33 18.17 -11.58
C VAL A 325 -14.88 19.44 -10.92
N LYS A 326 -16.20 19.47 -10.68
CA LYS A 326 -16.91 20.57 -10.02
C LYS A 326 -16.71 20.54 -8.51
N CYS A 327 -16.68 19.35 -7.90
CA CYS A 327 -16.44 19.18 -6.47
C CYS A 327 -14.93 19.21 -6.19
N ARG A 328 -14.41 20.40 -5.84
CA ARG A 328 -12.99 20.63 -5.53
C ARG A 328 -12.79 21.01 -4.07
N LYS A 329 -13.33 20.18 -3.18
CA LYS A 329 -13.09 20.28 -1.73
C LYS A 329 -11.95 19.36 -1.34
N TYR A 330 -11.08 19.85 -0.47
CA TYR A 330 -9.84 19.19 -0.10
C TYR A 330 -9.77 19.02 1.41
N ILE A 331 -9.29 17.85 1.88
CA ILE A 331 -8.98 17.65 3.30
C ILE A 331 -7.58 18.16 3.63
N ASP A 332 -6.68 18.08 2.66
CA ASP A 332 -5.32 18.59 2.66
C ASP A 332 -4.94 18.90 1.19
N PRO A 333 -3.77 19.49 0.91
CA PRO A 333 -3.44 19.91 -0.45
C PRO A 333 -3.26 18.79 -1.48
N HIS A 334 -3.10 17.53 -1.06
CA HIS A 334 -2.88 16.40 -1.96
C HIS A 334 -4.11 15.49 -2.11
N HIS A 335 -4.98 15.43 -1.09
CA HIS A 335 -6.21 14.64 -1.10
C HIS A 335 -7.46 15.50 -1.29
N LEU A 336 -8.22 15.16 -2.34
CA LEU A 336 -9.63 15.54 -2.42
C LEU A 336 -10.39 14.95 -1.22
N SER A 337 -11.42 15.65 -0.77
CA SER A 337 -12.38 15.07 0.17
C SER A 337 -13.07 13.87 -0.48
N GLY A 338 -13.21 12.76 0.25
CA GLY A 338 -13.77 11.54 -0.32
C GLY A 338 -15.21 11.70 -0.85
N GLY A 339 -16.01 12.62 -0.28
CA GLY A 339 -17.31 13.02 -0.86
C GLY A 339 -17.25 13.61 -2.28
N CYS A 340 -16.09 14.06 -2.76
CA CYS A 340 -15.87 14.54 -4.14
C CYS A 340 -15.40 13.45 -5.11
N TYR A 341 -15.03 12.25 -4.65
CA TYR A 341 -14.51 11.18 -5.52
C TYR A 341 -15.49 10.59 -6.55
N PRO A 342 -16.83 10.72 -6.45
CA PRO A 342 -17.72 10.30 -7.54
C PRO A 342 -17.37 10.91 -8.90
N GLU A 343 -16.92 12.17 -8.97
CA GLU A 343 -16.60 12.84 -10.23
C GLU A 343 -15.29 12.31 -10.87
N PRO A 344 -14.13 12.28 -10.18
CA PRO A 344 -12.93 11.60 -10.69
C PRO A 344 -13.16 10.13 -11.03
N THR A 345 -13.98 9.43 -10.24
CA THR A 345 -14.36 8.04 -10.53
C THR A 345 -15.11 7.93 -11.85
N ALA A 346 -16.11 8.80 -12.08
CA ALA A 346 -16.84 8.84 -13.34
C ALA A 346 -15.92 9.08 -14.54
N ILE A 347 -15.06 10.10 -14.46
CA ILE A 347 -14.10 10.47 -15.50
C ILE A 347 -13.19 9.29 -15.87
N LEU A 348 -12.68 8.58 -14.85
CA LEU A 348 -11.87 7.38 -15.03
C LEU A 348 -12.64 6.27 -15.75
N ILE A 349 -13.84 5.93 -15.25
CA ILE A 349 -14.63 4.81 -15.78
C ILE A 349 -15.05 5.05 -17.23
N ASP A 350 -15.42 6.28 -17.58
CA ASP A 350 -15.80 6.65 -18.94
C ASP A 350 -14.65 6.52 -19.96
N ARG A 351 -13.41 6.41 -19.47
CA ARG A 351 -12.19 6.35 -20.28
C ARG A 351 -11.46 5.01 -20.24
N LEU A 352 -11.97 4.01 -19.50
CA LEU A 352 -11.34 2.68 -19.37
C LEU A 352 -11.12 1.98 -20.71
N ASP A 353 -12.05 2.15 -21.65
CA ASP A 353 -12.02 1.48 -22.94
C ASP A 353 -11.34 2.28 -24.05
N LEU A 354 -10.86 3.49 -23.74
CA LEU A 354 -10.08 4.26 -24.70
C LEU A 354 -8.85 3.45 -25.09
N GLN A 355 -8.75 3.17 -26.39
CA GLN A 355 -7.50 2.74 -26.98
C GLN A 355 -6.67 3.98 -27.30
N ARG A 356 -5.36 3.78 -27.33
CA ARG A 356 -4.42 4.82 -27.68
C ARG A 356 -4.32 5.01 -29.18
#